data_AF-A0A5C5W5I3-F1
#
_entry.id   AF-A0A5C5W5I3-F1
#
_cell.length_a   1.000
_cell.length_b   1.000
_cell.length_c   1.000
_cell.angle_alpha   90.00
_cell.angle_beta   90.00
_cell.angle_gamma   90.00
#
_symmetry.space_group_name_H-M   'P 1'
#
loop_
_entity.id
_entity.type
_entity.pdbx_description
1 polymer ?
#
loop_
_entity_poly.entity_id
_entity_poly.type
_entity_poly.pdbx_seq_one_letter_code
_entity_poly.pdbx_strand_id
1 'polypeptide(L)'
;MDDPRPIEEQLPPDVGASPAHMPRRGEGSLRWWRPGWHDVHAYVGWRWVLLAPLLLCLLMFIAALFQRGLRGLLLLLGLKLFLFAGGVAVALAGYVARRAVRARREPFCIHCGYNLSGLPDDYRCPECGEPYTWRVIAEYRRDPQWFVERYSASHHLPSPTAPALDAGASGSRPRRRRDGT
;
A
#
# COMPACT_ATOMS: atom_id res chain seq x y z
N MET A 1 -27.21 10.67 10.28
CA MET A 1 -27.12 9.39 11.02
C MET A 1 -25.81 9.48 11.74
N ASP A 2 -25.85 10.03 12.96
CA ASP A 2 -24.65 10.39 13.72
C ASP A 2 -24.04 9.11 14.31
N ASP A 3 -22.72 8.97 14.18
CA ASP A 3 -21.98 7.82 14.70
C ASP A 3 -22.00 7.86 16.24
N PRO A 4 -22.58 6.84 16.93
CA PRO A 4 -22.75 6.87 18.38
C PRO A 4 -21.45 6.66 19.17
N ARG A 5 -20.31 6.46 18.50
CA ARG A 5 -19.02 6.25 19.15
C ARG A 5 -18.50 7.53 19.81
N PRO A 6 -17.83 7.45 20.99
CA PRO A 6 -17.22 8.61 21.64
C PRO A 6 -16.23 9.33 20.72
N ILE A 7 -16.12 10.66 20.86
CA ILE A 7 -15.33 11.52 19.96
C ILE A 7 -13.86 11.05 19.90
N GLU A 8 -13.31 10.53 21.01
CA GLU A 8 -11.95 9.99 21.03
C GLU A 8 -11.75 8.78 20.10
N GLU A 9 -12.81 8.01 19.84
CA GLU A 9 -12.79 6.83 18.95
C GLU A 9 -13.05 7.19 17.48
N GLN A 10 -13.56 8.40 17.23
CA GLN A 10 -13.74 8.96 15.89
C GLN A 10 -12.48 9.65 15.38
N LEU A 11 -11.56 10.03 16.27
CA LEU A 11 -10.26 10.54 15.87
C LEU A 11 -9.48 9.44 15.14
N PRO A 12 -8.93 9.71 13.95
CA PRO A 12 -8.06 8.74 13.29
C PRO A 12 -6.92 8.38 14.25
N PRO A 13 -6.56 7.09 14.36
CA PRO A 13 -5.53 6.64 15.30
C PRO A 13 -4.27 7.47 15.07
N ASP A 14 -3.69 7.98 16.16
CA ASP A 14 -2.51 8.84 16.13
C ASP A 14 -1.47 8.26 15.16
N VAL A 15 -1.12 9.04 14.15
CA VAL A 15 -0.29 8.57 13.03
C VAL A 15 1.09 8.35 13.60
N GLY A 16 1.35 7.07 13.91
CA GLY A 16 2.39 6.73 14.81
C GLY A 16 3.77 7.19 14.33
N ALA A 17 4.13 6.80 13.13
CA ALA A 17 5.39 7.22 12.56
C ALA A 17 5.11 7.92 11.25
N SER A 18 5.02 9.25 11.30
CA SER A 18 5.04 10.02 10.06
C SER A 18 6.29 9.61 9.26
N PRO A 19 6.17 9.33 7.94
CA PRO A 19 7.30 9.12 7.04
C PRO A 19 8.39 10.20 7.16
N ALA A 20 8.04 11.38 7.67
CA ALA A 20 8.95 12.47 7.99
C ALA A 20 10.07 12.10 8.99
N HIS A 21 9.90 11.07 9.82
CA HIS A 21 10.93 10.60 10.76
C HIS A 21 11.98 9.71 10.09
N MET A 22 11.78 9.28 8.85
CA MET A 22 12.82 8.60 8.10
C MET A 22 13.81 9.61 7.53
N PRO A 23 15.13 9.33 7.60
CA PRO A 23 16.09 10.17 6.94
C PRO A 23 15.81 10.20 5.44
N ARG A 24 15.78 11.41 4.86
CA ARG A 24 15.71 11.59 3.41
C ARG A 24 16.97 11.01 2.79
N ARG A 25 16.85 9.87 2.12
CA ARG A 25 17.92 9.33 1.28
C ARG A 25 18.04 10.22 0.04
N GLY A 26 19.26 10.44 -0.43
CA GLY A 26 19.49 11.07 -1.74
C GLY A 26 18.78 10.28 -2.85
N GLU A 27 18.63 10.89 -4.03
CA GLU A 27 17.80 10.48 -5.21
C GLU A 27 17.88 9.02 -5.72
N GLY A 28 18.57 8.11 -5.03
CA GLY A 28 18.51 6.69 -5.26
C GLY A 28 17.09 6.13 -5.14
N SER A 29 16.74 5.20 -6.04
CA SER A 29 15.46 4.52 -6.02
C SER A 29 15.30 3.70 -4.74
N LEU A 30 14.41 4.15 -3.86
CA LEU A 30 14.04 3.38 -2.67
C LEU A 30 13.31 2.12 -3.11
N ARG A 31 13.97 0.97 -2.92
CA ARG A 31 13.35 -0.32 -3.15
C ARG A 31 12.52 -0.66 -1.94
N TRP A 32 11.20 -0.72 -2.14
CA TRP A 32 10.28 -1.26 -1.15
C TRP A 32 10.28 -2.78 -1.26
N TRP A 33 10.30 -3.45 -0.11
CA TRP A 33 10.15 -4.88 -0.06
C TRP A 33 8.80 -5.26 -0.68
N ARG A 34 8.80 -6.31 -1.51
CA ARG A 34 7.59 -6.92 -2.05
C ARG A 34 7.64 -8.41 -1.71
N PRO A 35 6.52 -9.01 -1.26
CA PRO A 35 6.49 -10.44 -0.98
C PRO A 35 6.95 -11.21 -2.22
N GLY A 36 7.89 -12.12 -2.03
CA GLY A 36 8.35 -12.99 -3.11
C GLY A 36 7.27 -14.01 -3.46
N TRP A 37 7.38 -14.64 -4.63
CA TRP A 37 6.49 -15.74 -5.03
C TRP A 37 6.46 -16.86 -3.99
N HIS A 38 7.58 -17.13 -3.31
CA HIS A 38 7.66 -18.12 -2.24
C HIS A 38 6.80 -17.73 -1.02
N ASP A 39 6.82 -16.45 -0.60
CA ASP A 39 5.98 -15.95 0.50
C ASP A 39 4.50 -16.03 0.15
N VAL A 40 4.16 -15.64 -1.07
CA VAL A 40 2.79 -15.72 -1.57
C VAL A 40 2.33 -17.17 -1.61
N HIS A 41 3.14 -18.09 -2.13
CA HIS A 41 2.78 -19.50 -2.23
C HIS A 41 2.60 -20.17 -0.86
N ALA A 42 3.53 -19.92 0.08
CA ALA A 42 3.44 -20.41 1.45
C ALA A 42 2.16 -19.92 2.16
N TYR A 43 1.73 -18.68 1.85
CA TYR A 43 0.55 -18.09 2.47
C TYR A 43 -0.79 -18.46 1.79
N VAL A 44 -0.76 -18.66 0.47
CA VAL A 44 -1.93 -19.09 -0.32
C VAL A 44 -2.27 -20.54 0.00
N GLY A 45 -1.27 -21.42 0.14
CA GLY A 45 -1.47 -22.83 0.47
C GLY A 45 -2.48 -23.49 -0.48
N TRP A 46 -3.49 -24.18 0.08
CA TRP A 46 -4.54 -24.86 -0.71
C TRP A 46 -5.49 -23.92 -1.46
N ARG A 47 -5.44 -22.61 -1.23
CA ARG A 47 -6.36 -21.64 -1.84
C ARG A 47 -6.15 -21.46 -3.35
N TRP A 48 -5.13 -22.06 -3.96
CA TRP A 48 -5.01 -22.15 -5.42
C TRP A 48 -6.22 -22.85 -6.07
N VAL A 49 -6.97 -23.65 -5.30
CA VAL A 49 -8.28 -24.19 -5.74
C VAL A 49 -9.25 -23.09 -6.17
N LEU A 50 -9.12 -21.86 -5.65
CA LEU A 50 -9.93 -20.71 -6.08
C LEU A 50 -9.66 -20.28 -7.53
N LEU A 51 -8.53 -20.70 -8.14
CA LEU A 51 -8.26 -20.49 -9.57
C LEU A 51 -8.86 -21.57 -10.47
N ALA A 52 -9.29 -22.71 -9.92
CA ALA A 52 -9.91 -23.79 -10.68
C ALA A 52 -11.10 -23.35 -11.56
N PRO A 53 -12.07 -22.53 -11.09
CA PRO A 53 -13.17 -22.07 -11.94
C PRO A 53 -12.70 -21.19 -13.10
N LEU A 54 -11.61 -20.42 -12.92
CA LEU A 54 -11.04 -19.59 -13.98
C LEU A 54 -10.39 -20.45 -15.06
N LEU A 55 -9.68 -21.50 -14.65
CA LEU A 55 -9.13 -22.51 -15.57
C LEU A 55 -10.25 -23.23 -16.32
N LEU A 56 -11.34 -23.61 -15.64
CA LEU A 56 -12.50 -24.26 -16.26
C LEU A 56 -13.17 -23.35 -17.30
N CYS A 57 -13.40 -22.07 -16.97
CA CYS A 57 -13.93 -21.08 -17.91
C CYS A 57 -13.03 -20.90 -19.14
N LEU A 58 -11.71 -20.86 -18.95
CA LEU A 58 -10.74 -20.79 -20.03
C LEU A 58 -10.83 -22.03 -20.95
N LEU A 59 -10.94 -23.22 -20.37
CA LEU A 59 -11.10 -24.46 -21.14
C LEU A 59 -12.42 -24.50 -21.92
N MET A 60 -13.52 -24.06 -21.32
CA MET A 60 -14.82 -23.92 -22.01
C MET A 60 -14.74 -22.92 -23.16
N PHE A 61 -14.03 -21.81 -22.99
CA PHE A 61 -13.80 -20.83 -24.03
C PHE A 61 -13.02 -21.42 -25.21
N ILE A 62 -11.94 -22.16 -24.93
CA ILE A 62 -11.14 -22.85 -25.95
C ILE A 62 -12.00 -23.87 -26.71
N ALA A 63 -12.80 -24.68 -26.00
CA ALA A 63 -13.69 -25.67 -26.61
C ALA A 63 -14.74 -25.03 -27.53
N ALA A 64 -15.27 -23.86 -27.15
CA ALA A 64 -16.24 -23.13 -27.96
C ALA A 64 -15.72 -22.69 -29.33
N LEU A 65 -14.40 -22.44 -29.46
CA LEU A 65 -13.78 -22.07 -30.75
C LEU A 65 -13.96 -23.16 -31.82
N PHE A 66 -14.12 -24.42 -31.40
CA PHE A 66 -14.28 -25.56 -32.31
C PHE A 66 -15.72 -25.77 -32.80
N GLN A 67 -16.74 -25.22 -32.12
CA GLN A 67 -18.15 -25.47 -32.47
C GLN A 67 -18.73 -24.43 -33.43
N ARG A 68 -18.73 -24.72 -34.74
CA ARG A 68 -19.15 -23.80 -35.83
C ARG A 68 -20.53 -23.14 -35.63
N GLY A 69 -21.54 -23.86 -35.14
CA GLY A 69 -22.92 -23.34 -35.02
C GLY A 69 -23.14 -22.33 -33.90
N LEU A 70 -22.31 -22.35 -32.85
CA LEU A 70 -22.48 -21.54 -31.64
C LEU A 70 -21.39 -20.48 -31.44
N ARG A 71 -20.45 -20.33 -32.41
CA ARG A 71 -19.25 -19.50 -32.26
C ARG A 71 -19.55 -18.07 -31.84
N GLY A 72 -20.49 -17.38 -32.49
CA GLY A 72 -20.76 -15.97 -32.22
C GLY A 72 -21.24 -15.71 -30.78
N LEU A 73 -22.23 -16.48 -30.34
CA LEU A 73 -22.79 -16.39 -28.99
C LEU A 73 -21.74 -16.78 -27.94
N LEU A 74 -21.04 -17.90 -28.14
CA LEU A 74 -20.05 -18.40 -27.19
C LEU A 74 -18.81 -17.51 -27.10
N LEU A 75 -18.39 -16.85 -28.20
CA LEU A 75 -17.29 -15.89 -28.17
C LEU A 75 -17.65 -14.64 -27.37
N LEU A 76 -18.84 -14.07 -27.56
CA LEU A 76 -19.29 -12.90 -26.82
C LEU A 76 -19.48 -13.21 -25.33
N LEU A 77 -20.15 -14.33 -25.01
CA LEU A 77 -20.34 -14.77 -23.63
C LEU A 77 -19.00 -15.13 -22.98
N GLY A 78 -18.16 -15.86 -23.70
CA GLY A 78 -16.85 -16.28 -23.26
C GLY A 78 -15.90 -15.12 -23.00
N LEU A 79 -15.89 -14.11 -23.87
CA LEU A 79 -15.11 -12.88 -23.64
C LEU A 79 -15.57 -12.14 -22.38
N LYS A 80 -16.90 -11.97 -22.19
CA LYS A 80 -17.44 -11.34 -20.97
C LYS A 80 -17.07 -12.10 -19.70
N LEU A 81 -17.22 -13.43 -19.71
CA LEU A 81 -16.85 -14.28 -18.58
C LEU A 81 -15.35 -14.25 -18.33
N PHE A 82 -14.52 -14.22 -19.37
CA PHE A 82 -13.08 -14.13 -19.24
C PHE A 82 -12.64 -12.80 -18.64
N LEU A 83 -13.20 -11.67 -19.10
CA LEU A 83 -12.93 -10.35 -18.51
C LEU A 83 -13.38 -10.28 -17.04
N PHE A 84 -14.56 -10.80 -16.73
CA PHE A 84 -15.06 -10.87 -15.35
C PHE A 84 -14.15 -11.73 -14.47
N ALA A 85 -13.80 -12.93 -14.90
CA ALA A 85 -12.93 -13.84 -14.18
C ALA A 85 -11.52 -13.24 -13.98
N GLY A 86 -10.97 -12.59 -15.00
CA GLY A 86 -9.71 -11.85 -14.92
C GLY A 86 -9.75 -10.73 -13.88
N GLY A 87 -10.83 -9.95 -13.85
CA GLY A 87 -11.05 -8.91 -12.84
C GLY A 87 -11.09 -9.48 -11.42
N VAL A 88 -11.84 -10.57 -11.21
CA VAL A 88 -11.89 -11.28 -9.92
C VAL A 88 -10.51 -11.81 -9.51
N ALA A 89 -9.75 -12.38 -10.44
CA ALA A 89 -8.41 -12.90 -10.16
C ALA A 89 -7.43 -11.80 -9.73
N VAL A 90 -7.44 -10.65 -10.40
CA VAL A 90 -6.60 -9.49 -10.04
C VAL A 90 -6.98 -8.97 -8.65
N ALA A 91 -8.28 -8.83 -8.37
CA ALA A 91 -8.77 -8.40 -7.06
C ALA A 91 -8.36 -9.38 -5.94
N LEU A 92 -8.49 -10.68 -6.19
CA LEU A 92 -8.10 -11.72 -5.25
C LEU A 92 -6.58 -11.74 -5.02
N ALA A 93 -5.77 -11.58 -6.07
CA ALA A 93 -4.31 -11.49 -5.96
C ALA A 93 -3.88 -10.29 -5.11
N GLY A 94 -4.49 -9.11 -5.33
CA GLY A 94 -4.25 -7.93 -4.51
C GLY A 94 -4.65 -8.15 -3.04
N TYR A 95 -5.79 -8.78 -2.79
CA TYR A 95 -6.23 -9.15 -1.44
C TYR A 95 -5.26 -10.10 -0.74
N VAL A 96 -4.83 -11.15 -1.44
CA VAL A 96 -3.86 -12.13 -0.94
C VAL A 96 -2.53 -11.46 -0.61
N ALA A 97 -2.00 -10.61 -1.50
CA ALA A 97 -0.75 -9.89 -1.26
C ALA A 97 -0.85 -9.03 0.01
N ARG A 98 -1.93 -8.24 0.15
CA ARG A 98 -2.18 -7.42 1.36
C ARG A 98 -2.28 -8.30 2.62
N ARG A 99 -2.95 -9.44 2.52
CA ARG A 99 -3.11 -10.37 3.63
C ARG A 99 -1.79 -11.03 4.03
N ALA A 100 -0.97 -11.41 3.05
CA ALA A 100 0.34 -12.01 3.28
C ALA A 100 1.28 -11.04 4.02
N VAL A 101 1.30 -9.75 3.63
CA VAL A 101 2.07 -8.72 4.34
C VAL A 101 1.58 -8.55 5.78
N ARG A 102 0.27 -8.50 6.01
CA ARG A 102 -0.30 -8.37 7.36
C ARG A 102 0.01 -9.57 8.26
N ALA A 103 0.13 -10.75 7.67
CA ALA A 103 0.25 -11.98 8.41
C ALA A 103 1.65 -12.32 8.92
N ARG A 104 2.70 -11.74 8.33
CA ARG A 104 4.05 -11.86 8.87
C ARG A 104 4.06 -11.27 10.28
N ARG A 105 4.18 -12.12 11.30
CA ARG A 105 4.18 -11.67 12.71
C ARG A 105 5.52 -11.05 13.09
N GLU A 106 6.59 -11.62 12.55
CA GLU A 106 7.97 -11.21 12.77
C GLU A 106 8.24 -9.81 12.19
N PRO A 107 8.99 -8.96 12.90
CA PRO A 107 9.44 -7.69 12.35
C PRO A 107 10.42 -7.91 11.19
N PHE A 108 10.25 -7.17 10.11
CA PHE A 108 11.13 -7.25 8.94
C PHE A 108 11.45 -5.85 8.41
N CYS A 109 12.58 -5.72 7.71
CA CYS A 109 12.95 -4.46 7.07
C CYS A 109 12.03 -4.19 5.89
N ILE A 110 11.39 -3.02 5.87
CA ILE A 110 10.46 -2.60 4.80
C ILE A 110 11.13 -2.36 3.44
N HIS A 111 12.47 -2.30 3.40
CA HIS A 111 13.24 -2.05 2.17
C HIS A 111 13.75 -3.35 1.54
N CYS A 112 14.45 -4.20 2.30
CA CYS A 112 15.06 -5.43 1.78
C CYS A 112 14.30 -6.71 2.15
N GLY A 113 13.46 -6.70 3.19
CA GLY A 113 12.71 -7.87 3.68
C GLY A 113 13.44 -8.73 4.71
N TYR A 114 14.63 -8.33 5.17
CA TYR A 114 15.39 -9.06 6.18
C TYR A 114 14.64 -9.17 7.50
N ASN A 115 14.78 -10.31 8.19
CA ASN A 115 14.16 -10.56 9.49
C ASN A 115 14.89 -9.78 10.59
N LEU A 116 14.18 -8.90 11.29
CA LEU A 116 14.75 -8.07 12.36
C LEU A 116 14.48 -8.62 13.76
N SER A 117 14.00 -9.87 13.85
CA SER A 117 13.75 -10.55 15.12
C SER A 117 15.05 -10.63 15.93
N GLY A 118 15.01 -10.12 17.18
CA GLY A 118 16.16 -10.14 18.10
C GLY A 118 17.08 -8.91 18.01
N LEU A 119 16.85 -7.98 17.08
CA LEU A 119 17.56 -6.70 17.06
C LEU A 119 16.81 -5.65 17.89
N PRO A 120 17.48 -4.59 18.39
CA PRO A 120 16.81 -3.50 19.11
C PRO A 120 15.96 -2.63 18.17
N ASP A 121 15.04 -1.84 18.75
CA ASP A 121 14.34 -0.76 18.03
C ASP A 121 15.31 0.38 17.70
N ASP A 122 14.96 1.21 16.71
CA ASP A 122 15.76 2.37 16.27
C ASP A 122 17.21 2.02 15.86
N TYR A 123 17.37 0.90 15.16
CA TYR A 123 18.66 0.41 14.67
C TYR A 123 18.73 0.41 13.14
N ARG A 124 19.89 0.02 12.59
CA ARG A 124 20.10 -0.11 11.14
C ARG A 124 19.97 -1.56 10.70
N CYS A 125 19.31 -1.79 9.58
CA CYS A 125 19.23 -3.12 8.99
C CYS A 125 20.63 -3.60 8.54
N PRO A 126 21.05 -4.83 8.89
CA PRO A 126 22.38 -5.32 8.53
C PRO A 126 22.56 -5.58 7.03
N GLU A 127 21.48 -5.82 6.29
CA GLU A 127 21.54 -6.09 4.84
C GLU A 127 21.60 -4.81 4.00
N CYS A 128 20.77 -3.80 4.31
CA CYS A 128 20.66 -2.60 3.49
C CYS A 128 21.17 -1.31 4.16
N GLY A 129 21.49 -1.35 5.46
CA GLY A 129 21.94 -0.20 6.25
C GLY A 129 20.86 0.82 6.62
N GLU A 130 19.61 0.60 6.19
CA GLU A 130 18.52 1.54 6.43
C GLU A 130 18.08 1.53 7.90
N PRO A 131 17.89 2.72 8.49
CA PRO A 131 17.33 2.80 9.83
C PRO A 131 15.88 2.37 9.81
N TYR A 132 15.45 1.69 10.87
CA TYR A 132 14.07 1.28 11.03
C TYR A 132 13.61 1.54 12.45
N THR A 133 12.29 1.67 12.60
CA THR A 133 11.63 1.60 13.90
C THR A 133 10.47 0.63 13.84
N TRP A 134 10.12 0.00 14.96
CA TRP A 134 8.97 -0.90 15.03
C TRP A 134 7.66 -0.20 14.70
N ARG A 135 7.55 1.08 15.06
CA ARG A 135 6.39 1.92 14.76
C ARG A 135 6.17 2.08 13.25
N VAL A 136 7.25 2.39 12.52
CA VAL A 136 7.25 2.44 11.06
C VAL A 136 6.86 1.09 10.45
N ILE A 137 7.47 0.00 10.93
CA ILE A 137 7.23 -1.34 10.37
C ILE A 137 5.77 -1.74 10.59
N ALA A 138 5.21 -1.43 11.76
CA ALA A 138 3.81 -1.66 12.07
C ALA A 138 2.87 -0.85 11.16
N GLU A 139 3.23 0.39 10.84
CA GLU A 139 2.46 1.24 9.93
C GLU A 139 2.50 0.71 8.50
N TYR A 140 3.68 0.35 7.99
CA TYR A 140 3.85 -0.29 6.69
C TYR A 140 3.05 -1.61 6.60
N ARG A 141 3.02 -2.42 7.67
CA ARG A 141 2.23 -3.66 7.73
C ARG A 141 0.72 -3.41 7.65
N ARG A 142 0.24 -2.26 8.14
CA ARG A 142 -1.20 -1.91 8.14
C ARG A 142 -1.68 -1.65 6.72
N ASP A 143 -0.98 -0.77 5.98
CA ASP A 143 -1.26 -0.46 4.59
C ASP A 143 0.02 -0.08 3.82
N PRO A 144 0.64 -1.03 3.10
CA PRO A 144 1.91 -0.78 2.42
C PRO A 144 1.76 0.15 1.22
N GLN A 145 0.60 0.17 0.54
CA GLN A 145 0.39 1.04 -0.62
C GLN A 145 0.27 2.48 -0.17
N TRP A 146 -0.61 2.73 0.80
CA TRP A 146 -0.79 4.07 1.36
C TRP A 146 0.49 4.60 2.02
N PHE A 147 1.27 3.74 2.66
CA PHE A 147 2.58 4.13 3.20
C PHE A 147 3.53 4.61 2.12
N VAL A 148 3.67 3.86 1.02
CA VAL A 148 4.57 4.21 -0.10
C VAL A 148 4.13 5.50 -0.78
N GLU A 149 2.83 5.68 -1.04
CA GLU A 149 2.28 6.89 -1.64
C GLU A 149 2.55 8.12 -0.75
N ARG A 150 2.26 8.02 0.55
CA ARG A 150 2.50 9.10 1.50
C ARG A 150 3.98 9.42 1.67
N TYR A 151 4.82 8.40 1.72
CA TYR A 151 6.27 8.55 1.76
C TYR A 151 6.75 9.32 0.52
N SER A 152 6.33 8.92 -0.68
CA SER A 152 6.68 9.59 -1.94
C SER A 152 6.21 11.04 -1.94
N ALA A 153 4.95 11.30 -1.56
CA ALA A 153 4.40 12.64 -1.46
C ALA A 153 5.22 13.54 -0.53
N SER A 154 5.65 13.03 0.64
CA SER A 154 6.46 13.78 1.60
C SER A 154 7.88 14.10 1.11
N HIS A 155 8.42 13.29 0.20
CA HIS A 155 9.74 13.52 -0.42
C HIS A 155 9.69 14.58 -1.52
N HIS A 156 8.54 14.76 -2.17
CA HIS A 156 8.33 15.85 -3.13
C HIS A 156 8.09 17.21 -2.47
N LEU A 157 7.89 17.26 -1.15
CA LEU A 157 7.77 18.52 -0.44
C LEU A 157 9.16 19.18 -0.32
N PRO A 158 9.28 20.49 -0.62
CA PRO A 158 10.53 21.21 -0.43
C PRO A 158 11.04 21.01 1.00
N SER A 159 12.35 20.83 1.15
CA SER A 159 12.96 20.72 2.47
C SER A 159 12.53 21.92 3.33
N PRO A 160 12.25 21.75 4.63
CA PRO A 160 11.96 22.89 5.52
C PRO A 160 13.09 23.94 5.57
N THR A 161 14.31 23.53 5.18
CA THR A 161 15.48 24.38 5.02
C THR A 161 15.56 25.11 3.68
N ALA A 162 14.65 24.82 2.74
CA ALA A 162 14.46 25.69 1.60
C ALA A 162 14.13 27.08 2.16
N PRO A 163 14.70 28.16 1.57
CA PRO A 163 14.38 29.52 2.01
C PRO A 163 12.87 29.61 2.14
N ALA A 164 12.40 30.02 3.33
CA ALA A 164 10.99 30.11 3.63
C ALA A 164 10.33 30.71 2.40
N LEU A 165 9.44 29.93 1.75
CA LEU A 165 8.68 30.44 0.63
C LEU A 165 8.16 31.78 1.12
N ASP A 166 8.59 32.87 0.47
CA ASP A 166 8.04 34.21 0.69
C ASP A 166 6.56 34.06 0.34
N ALA A 167 5.78 33.56 1.30
CA ALA A 167 4.33 33.49 1.29
C ALA A 167 3.96 34.96 1.42
N GLY A 168 4.03 35.63 0.27
CA GLY A 168 4.60 36.97 0.16
C GLY A 168 4.03 37.85 1.22
N ALA A 169 4.91 38.44 2.04
CA ALA A 169 4.64 39.42 3.09
C ALA A 169 3.18 39.89 3.01
N SER A 170 2.28 39.09 3.59
CA SER A 170 0.86 39.37 3.50
C SER A 170 0.71 40.53 4.44
N GLY A 171 0.81 41.74 3.86
CA GLY A 171 1.01 42.98 4.59
C GLY A 171 0.12 42.94 5.80
N SER A 172 0.73 42.79 6.97
CA SER A 172 0.02 42.74 8.23
C SER A 172 -0.78 44.03 8.26
N ARG A 173 -2.07 43.95 7.94
CA ARG A 173 -2.93 45.12 7.84
C ARG A 173 -2.76 45.83 9.18
N PRO A 174 -2.26 47.07 9.22
CA PRO A 174 -2.00 47.76 10.47
C PRO A 174 -3.30 47.73 11.28
N ARG A 175 -3.22 47.10 12.45
CA ARG A 175 -4.35 46.92 13.36
C ARG A 175 -4.77 48.32 13.78
N ARG A 176 -5.82 48.86 13.14
CA ARG A 176 -6.32 50.21 13.42
C ARG A 176 -6.76 50.23 14.88
N ARG A 177 -5.97 50.87 15.75
CA ARG A 177 -6.35 51.13 17.14
C ARG A 177 -7.66 51.91 17.10
N ARG A 178 -8.68 51.36 17.75
CA ARG A 178 -9.94 52.04 17.98
C ARG A 178 -9.71 52.88 19.23
N ASP A 179 -9.51 54.17 19.04
CA ASP A 179 -9.46 55.11 20.15
C ASP A 179 -10.85 55.17 20.77
N GLY A 180 -10.95 54.75 22.03
CA GLY A 180 -12.16 54.85 22.83
C GLY A 180 -12.35 56.29 23.28
N THR A 181 -13.51 56.85 22.97
CA THR A 181 -14.10 58.04 23.61
C THR A 181 -14.44 57.78 25.06
#